data_AF-A0A511D3I4-F1
#
_entry.id   AF-A0A511D3I4-F1
#
_cell.length_a   1.000
_cell.length_b   1.000
_cell.length_c   1.000
_cell.angle_alpha   90.00
_cell.angle_beta   90.00
_cell.angle_gamma   90.00
#
_symmetry.space_group_name_H-M   'P 1'
#
loop_
_entity.id
_entity.type
_entity.pdbx_description
1 polymer ?
#
loop_
_entity_poly.entity_id
_entity_poly.type
_entity_poly.pdbx_seq_one_letter_code
_entity_poly.pdbx_strand_id
1 'polypeptide(L)'
;MIEHRCRSGARCVDREKTVTRTTGWENCGCSCHGRGPHHPCDADGGCGHHHAEPADTVTWAGAQIVTEYGLCPGCVRAIGYDIAHLKGDVAELTMRIARDGTVSGDKVSATREPPTPLRLGLDALRAEIDHETQAWAEPVAESLGIDWPTSRQLRAMRLGPRVQRCVDLLTKTVATLVTLPAQEHPAWTKDGQPAWAVEHESDPGPGAWQILERDDWWPYEPIRATVVRDGVDGALRLSQLHHRVYQRLGRTRLVHRLPARCPWCWQRTLVRDNGAAHVHCESTRCRGRTIDERHYDWLVQATLAVEQAAARKAAA
;
A
#
# COMPACT_ATOMS: atom_id res chain seq x y z
N MET A 1 -26.12 24.60 -7.04
CA MET A 1 -26.46 23.20 -6.72
C MET A 1 -25.14 22.50 -6.48
N ILE A 2 -24.84 22.09 -5.24
CA ILE A 2 -23.56 21.45 -4.91
C ILE A 2 -23.84 19.94 -4.86
N GLU A 3 -23.36 19.20 -5.86
CA GLU A 3 -23.44 17.74 -5.89
C GLU A 3 -22.41 17.17 -4.91
N HIS A 4 -22.89 16.49 -3.86
CA HIS A 4 -22.02 15.69 -2.99
C HIS A 4 -21.90 14.29 -3.59
N ARG A 5 -20.78 13.99 -4.26
CA ARG A 5 -20.46 12.63 -4.68
C ARG A 5 -19.99 11.81 -3.49
N CYS A 6 -20.49 10.58 -3.38
CA CYS A 6 -20.01 9.62 -2.37
C CYS A 6 -18.49 9.44 -2.52
N ARG A 7 -17.74 9.71 -1.44
CA ARG A 7 -16.26 9.71 -1.42
C ARG A 7 -15.66 8.35 -1.81
N SER A 8 -16.42 7.27 -1.61
CA SER A 8 -16.07 5.92 -2.04
C SER A 8 -16.55 5.58 -3.46
N GLY A 9 -16.69 6.57 -4.34
CA GLY A 9 -17.33 6.44 -5.66
C GLY A 9 -16.74 5.36 -6.59
N ALA A 10 -15.58 4.76 -6.29
CA ALA A 10 -15.07 3.58 -6.98
C ALA A 10 -15.56 2.22 -6.39
N ARG A 11 -16.05 2.20 -5.15
CA ARG A 11 -16.49 0.99 -4.41
C ARG A 11 -17.99 0.96 -4.10
N CYS A 12 -18.71 2.04 -4.39
CA CYS A 12 -20.16 2.10 -4.23
C CYS A 12 -20.83 1.50 -5.47
N VAL A 13 -21.52 0.38 -5.32
CA VAL A 13 -22.17 -0.38 -6.41
C VAL A 13 -23.27 0.45 -7.11
N ASP A 14 -23.85 1.44 -6.43
CA ASP A 14 -24.91 2.32 -6.95
C ASP A 14 -24.36 3.72 -7.33
N ARG A 15 -23.60 3.82 -8.44
CA ARG A 15 -23.04 5.09 -8.94
C ARG A 15 -24.09 6.09 -9.45
N GLU A 16 -25.28 5.63 -9.81
CA GLU A 16 -26.29 6.45 -10.53
C GLU A 16 -27.32 7.11 -9.61
N LYS A 17 -27.34 6.81 -8.30
CA LYS A 17 -28.30 7.44 -7.38
C LYS A 17 -27.82 8.83 -6.98
N THR A 18 -28.36 9.85 -7.64
CA THR A 18 -28.28 11.25 -7.20
C THR A 18 -29.02 11.39 -5.88
N VAL A 19 -28.31 11.42 -4.76
CA VAL A 19 -28.91 11.70 -3.45
C VAL A 19 -29.29 13.18 -3.43
N THR A 20 -30.57 13.47 -3.64
CA THR A 20 -31.12 14.81 -3.46
C THR A 20 -31.23 15.10 -1.96
N ARG A 21 -31.09 16.38 -1.57
CA ARG A 21 -31.00 16.84 -0.17
C ARG A 21 -32.21 16.42 0.71
N THR A 22 -33.30 15.96 0.10
CA THR A 22 -34.55 15.54 0.74
C THR A 22 -34.55 14.08 1.20
N THR A 23 -33.76 13.20 0.59
CA THR A 23 -33.49 11.87 1.15
C THR A 23 -32.39 12.02 2.19
N GLY A 24 -32.76 11.93 3.48
CA GLY A 24 -31.79 11.91 4.57
C GLY A 24 -30.63 10.94 4.30
N TRP A 25 -29.44 11.31 4.76
CA TRP A 25 -28.16 10.63 4.49
C TRP A 25 -28.18 9.14 4.89
N GLU A 26 -29.15 8.76 5.73
CA GLU A 26 -29.41 7.44 6.28
C GLU A 26 -29.91 6.41 5.24
N ASN A 27 -30.44 6.85 4.08
CA ASN A 27 -31.14 5.96 3.13
C ASN A 27 -30.36 5.63 1.84
N CYS A 28 -29.06 5.92 1.74
CA CYS A 28 -28.27 5.64 0.53
C CYS A 28 -28.06 4.11 0.28
N GLY A 29 -28.33 3.25 1.26
CA GLY A 29 -28.21 1.79 1.11
C GLY A 29 -26.77 1.26 0.94
N CYS A 30 -25.77 2.15 0.84
CA CYS A 30 -24.37 1.78 0.79
C CYS A 30 -23.76 1.71 2.21
N SER A 31 -22.87 0.75 2.43
CA SER A 31 -22.10 0.59 3.68
C SER A 31 -21.15 1.77 3.97
N CYS A 32 -21.06 2.74 3.05
CA CYS A 32 -20.33 3.99 3.22
C CYS A 32 -21.03 4.98 4.17
N HIS A 33 -22.36 4.97 4.25
CA HIS A 33 -23.13 6.00 4.97
C HIS A 33 -23.79 5.53 6.28
N GLY A 34 -23.74 4.23 6.59
CA GLY A 34 -24.22 3.66 7.85
C GLY A 34 -23.16 3.56 8.96
N ARG A 35 -21.92 3.97 8.70
CA ARG A 35 -20.89 4.04 9.74
C ARG A 35 -21.12 5.37 10.46
N GLY A 36 -21.49 5.32 11.74
CA GLY A 36 -21.62 6.52 12.57
C GLY A 36 -20.31 7.33 12.64
N PRO A 37 -20.12 8.24 13.61
CA PRO A 37 -18.90 9.05 13.71
C PRO A 37 -17.60 8.22 13.89
N HIS A 38 -17.71 6.90 14.01
CA HIS A 38 -16.61 5.97 14.08
C HIS A 38 -16.63 5.03 12.87
N HIS A 39 -15.61 5.14 12.00
CA HIS A 39 -15.33 4.13 10.98
C HIS A 39 -14.00 3.43 11.27
N PRO A 40 -13.77 2.20 10.77
CA PRO A 40 -12.50 1.52 10.94
C PRO A 40 -11.40 2.24 10.14
N CYS A 41 -10.16 2.14 10.63
CA CYS A 41 -8.96 2.55 9.92
C CYS A 41 -8.80 1.75 8.61
N ASP A 42 -8.53 2.45 7.51
CA ASP A 42 -8.37 1.95 6.13
C ASP A 42 -7.01 1.28 5.87
N ALA A 43 -6.18 1.11 6.91
CA ALA A 43 -4.99 0.26 6.82
C ALA A 43 -5.42 -1.23 6.79
N ASP A 44 -5.91 -1.68 5.63
CA ASP A 44 -6.42 -3.02 5.30
C ASP A 44 -5.75 -4.16 6.09
N GLY A 45 -6.33 -4.54 7.24
CA GLY A 45 -5.83 -5.63 8.09
C GLY A 45 -4.44 -5.43 8.73
N GLY A 46 -3.79 -4.29 8.50
CA GLY A 46 -2.44 -3.96 9.00
C GLY A 46 -2.42 -2.95 10.15
N CYS A 47 -3.58 -2.42 10.55
CA CYS A 47 -3.66 -1.44 11.62
C CYS A 47 -3.20 -2.01 12.98
N GLY A 48 -1.99 -1.69 13.45
CA GLY A 48 -1.49 -2.15 14.75
C GLY A 48 -2.34 -1.82 15.99
N HIS A 49 -3.43 -1.06 15.83
CA HIS A 49 -4.41 -0.71 16.86
C HIS A 49 -5.78 -1.35 16.60
N HIS A 50 -5.82 -2.55 16.00
CA HIS A 50 -7.07 -3.29 15.83
C HIS A 50 -7.83 -3.42 17.15
N HIS A 51 -9.14 -3.19 17.09
CA HIS A 51 -10.04 -3.55 18.18
C HIS A 51 -10.66 -4.90 17.84
N ALA A 52 -10.73 -5.79 18.83
CA ALA A 52 -11.64 -6.91 18.74
C ALA A 52 -13.05 -6.34 18.89
N GLU A 53 -13.91 -6.52 17.87
CA GLU A 53 -15.32 -6.26 18.05
C GLU A 53 -15.85 -7.12 19.21
N PRO A 54 -16.72 -6.58 20.07
CA PRO A 54 -17.26 -7.31 21.23
C PRO A 54 -18.27 -8.41 20.87
N ALA A 55 -18.33 -8.84 19.61
CA ALA A 55 -19.31 -9.80 19.12
C ALA A 55 -18.62 -11.00 18.45
N ASP A 56 -19.37 -12.08 18.36
CA ASP A 56 -18.98 -13.42 17.97
C ASP A 56 -18.43 -13.62 16.54
N THR A 57 -17.52 -12.79 16.06
CA THR A 57 -16.71 -13.06 14.85
C THR A 57 -15.32 -12.51 15.05
N VAL A 58 -14.27 -13.29 14.71
CA VAL A 58 -12.88 -12.81 14.72
C VAL A 58 -12.65 -11.96 13.46
N THR A 59 -13.44 -10.91 13.31
CA THR A 59 -13.27 -9.90 12.26
C THR A 59 -12.34 -8.82 12.81
N TRP A 60 -11.16 -8.70 12.20
CA TRP A 60 -10.18 -7.69 12.57
C TRP A 60 -10.59 -6.35 11.94
N ALA A 61 -11.36 -5.56 12.68
CA ALA A 61 -11.64 -4.18 12.28
C ALA A 61 -10.41 -3.29 12.57
N GLY A 62 -10.11 -2.33 11.69
CA GLY A 62 -9.15 -1.27 11.97
C GLY A 62 -9.57 -0.45 13.20
N ALA A 63 -8.62 0.30 13.79
CA ALA A 63 -8.93 1.19 14.91
C ALA A 63 -10.12 2.11 14.57
N GLN A 64 -11.03 2.33 15.53
CA GLN A 64 -12.11 3.28 15.31
C GLN A 64 -11.53 4.69 15.25
N ILE A 65 -11.83 5.40 14.17
CA ILE A 65 -11.37 6.76 13.92
C ILE A 65 -12.56 7.70 13.84
N VAL A 66 -12.40 8.86 14.48
CA VAL A 66 -13.39 9.97 14.49
C VAL A 66 -13.08 10.98 13.38
N THR A 67 -11.88 10.88 12.81
CA THR A 67 -11.41 11.78 11.77
C THR A 67 -12.06 11.41 10.46
N GLU A 68 -12.44 12.43 9.68
CA GLU A 68 -12.91 12.27 8.29
C GLU A 68 -11.88 11.53 7.39
N TYR A 69 -10.63 11.47 7.84
CA TYR A 69 -9.51 10.83 7.15
C TYR A 69 -9.37 9.39 7.61
N GLY A 70 -9.30 8.48 6.64
CA GLY A 70 -9.33 7.02 6.78
C GLY A 70 -8.26 6.35 7.64
N LEU A 71 -7.28 7.08 8.19
CA LEU A 71 -6.16 6.48 8.91
C LEU A 71 -6.10 6.92 10.38
N CYS A 72 -5.87 5.96 11.28
CA CYS A 72 -5.67 6.27 12.69
C CYS A 72 -4.29 6.90 12.94
N PRO A 73 -4.10 7.67 14.03
CA PRO A 73 -2.80 8.30 14.34
C PRO A 73 -1.64 7.30 14.42
N GLY A 74 -1.91 6.05 14.80
CA GLY A 74 -0.93 4.98 14.79
C GLY A 74 -0.47 4.61 13.39
N CYS A 75 -1.40 4.43 12.45
CA CYS A 75 -1.11 4.14 11.05
C CYS A 75 -0.41 5.31 10.35
N VAL A 76 -0.83 6.55 10.61
CA VAL A 76 -0.15 7.75 10.08
C VAL A 76 1.32 7.79 10.51
N ARG A 77 1.62 7.49 11.79
CA ARG A 77 3.02 7.39 12.26
C ARG A 77 3.79 6.25 11.60
N ALA A 78 3.16 5.08 11.46
CA ALA A 78 3.77 3.91 10.81
C ALA A 78 4.12 4.21 9.35
N ILE A 79 3.17 4.77 8.60
CA ILE A 79 3.39 5.17 7.20
C ILE A 79 4.46 6.25 7.10
N GLY A 80 4.49 7.23 8.02
CA GLY A 80 5.57 8.21 8.07
C GLY A 80 6.94 7.59 8.31
N TYR A 81 7.02 6.54 9.12
CA TYR A 81 8.25 5.76 9.29
C TYR A 81 8.63 5.04 7.98
N ASP A 82 7.70 4.36 7.31
CA ASP A 82 7.96 3.65 6.05
C ASP A 82 8.43 4.62 4.94
N ILE A 83 7.73 5.75 4.76
CA ILE A 83 8.09 6.79 3.80
C ILE A 83 9.51 7.29 4.05
N ALA A 84 9.89 7.52 5.30
CA ALA A 84 11.22 7.99 5.67
C ALA A 84 12.34 7.00 5.25
N HIS A 85 12.04 5.70 5.10
CA HIS A 85 13.01 4.68 4.71
C HIS A 85 13.19 4.56 3.19
N LEU A 86 12.25 5.05 2.37
CA LEU A 86 12.29 4.92 0.91
C LEU A 86 13.58 5.48 0.27
N LYS A 87 14.18 6.52 0.87
CA LYS A 87 15.50 7.04 0.45
C LYS A 87 16.62 6.01 0.61
N GLY A 88 16.63 5.28 1.72
CA GLY A 88 17.58 4.20 1.99
C GLY A 88 17.33 3.00 1.07
N ASP A 89 16.06 2.70 0.82
CA ASP A 89 15.63 1.64 -0.11
C ASP A 89 16.15 1.88 -1.53
N VAL A 90 16.02 3.10 -2.07
CA VAL A 90 16.54 3.44 -3.41
C VAL A 90 18.07 3.36 -3.48
N ALA A 91 18.77 3.76 -2.41
CA ALA A 91 20.23 3.62 -2.34
C ALA A 91 20.64 2.14 -2.37
N GLU A 92 19.94 1.30 -1.61
CA GLU A 92 20.22 -0.14 -1.57
C GLU A 92 19.89 -0.86 -2.88
N LEU A 93 18.73 -0.57 -3.49
CA LEU A 93 18.39 -1.09 -4.82
C LEU A 93 19.49 -0.72 -5.82
N THR A 94 19.96 0.53 -5.78
CA THR A 94 21.04 1.01 -6.65
C THR A 94 22.35 0.25 -6.42
N MET A 95 22.73 -0.02 -5.16
CA MET A 95 23.91 -0.82 -4.84
C MET A 95 23.79 -2.28 -5.33
N ARG A 96 22.61 -2.89 -5.20
CA ARG A 96 22.35 -4.25 -5.69
C ARG A 96 22.46 -4.33 -7.21
N ILE A 97 21.83 -3.39 -7.91
CA ILE A 97 21.93 -3.27 -9.38
C ILE A 97 23.39 -3.10 -9.82
N ALA A 98 24.17 -2.28 -9.11
CA ALA A 98 25.57 -2.04 -9.45
C ALA A 98 26.48 -3.26 -9.18
N ARG A 99 26.34 -3.92 -8.01
CA ARG A 99 27.18 -5.06 -7.61
C ARG A 99 27.04 -6.26 -8.56
N ASP A 100 25.84 -6.48 -9.06
CA ASP A 100 25.59 -7.60 -9.98
C ASP A 100 26.08 -7.30 -11.41
N GLY A 101 26.40 -6.04 -11.73
CA GLY A 101 26.98 -5.62 -13.00
C GLY A 101 28.42 -6.12 -13.22
N THR A 102 29.15 -6.42 -12.15
CA THR A 102 30.59 -6.76 -12.19
C THR A 102 30.89 -8.27 -12.23
N VAL A 103 29.90 -9.11 -12.56
CA VAL A 103 30.14 -10.56 -12.70
C VAL A 103 30.97 -10.82 -13.97
N SER A 104 32.28 -10.99 -13.76
CA SER A 104 33.25 -11.59 -14.67
C SER A 104 32.97 -13.09 -14.83
N GLY A 105 31.86 -13.43 -15.48
CA GLY A 105 31.49 -14.81 -15.82
C GLY A 105 31.73 -15.09 -17.31
N ASP A 106 32.13 -16.32 -17.63
CA ASP A 106 32.40 -16.79 -18.99
C ASP A 106 31.24 -16.46 -19.95
N LYS A 107 31.59 -16.00 -21.16
CA LYS A 107 30.64 -15.74 -22.25
C LYS A 107 29.89 -17.03 -22.60
N VAL A 108 28.68 -17.19 -22.09
CA VAL A 108 27.81 -18.27 -22.52
C VAL A 108 27.25 -17.93 -23.90
N SER A 109 27.55 -18.78 -24.88
CA SER A 109 27.08 -18.69 -26.26
C SER A 109 25.56 -18.92 -26.33
N ALA A 110 24.83 -17.81 -26.35
CA ALA A 110 23.46 -17.57 -26.82
C ALA A 110 22.61 -18.79 -27.24
N THR A 111 21.59 -19.10 -26.43
CA THR A 111 20.29 -19.58 -26.91
C THR A 111 19.49 -18.40 -27.49
N ARG A 112 18.68 -18.65 -28.53
CA ARG A 112 18.04 -17.64 -29.41
C ARG A 112 16.95 -16.79 -28.74
N GLU A 113 16.56 -17.13 -27.52
CA GLU A 113 15.61 -16.38 -26.72
C GLU A 113 16.39 -15.70 -25.59
N PRO A 114 16.51 -14.36 -25.59
CA PRO A 114 17.29 -13.65 -24.59
C PRO A 114 16.62 -13.86 -23.22
N PRO A 115 17.33 -14.41 -22.21
CA PRO A 115 16.75 -14.57 -20.88
C PRO A 115 16.32 -13.21 -20.38
N THR A 116 15.05 -13.08 -20.00
CA THR A 116 14.54 -11.85 -19.39
C THR A 116 15.40 -11.55 -18.17
N PRO A 117 16.12 -10.41 -18.11
CA PRO A 117 17.01 -10.15 -17.01
C PRO A 117 16.19 -10.09 -15.72
N LEU A 118 16.48 -10.98 -14.76
CA LEU A 118 15.95 -10.93 -13.39
C LEU A 118 16.07 -9.54 -12.72
N ARG A 119 16.91 -8.66 -13.30
CA ARG A 119 17.23 -7.29 -12.87
C ARG A 119 16.13 -6.27 -13.16
N LEU A 120 15.26 -6.56 -14.13
CA LEU A 120 14.16 -5.66 -14.49
C LEU A 120 13.23 -5.38 -13.31
N GLY A 121 13.07 -6.32 -12.38
CA GLY A 121 12.24 -6.14 -11.19
C GLY A 121 12.78 -5.10 -10.22
N LEU A 122 14.11 -5.04 -9.99
CA LEU A 122 14.71 -4.07 -9.07
C LEU A 122 14.74 -2.67 -9.69
N ASP A 123 15.06 -2.57 -10.98
CA ASP A 123 15.02 -1.31 -11.70
C ASP A 123 13.59 -0.74 -11.80
N ALA A 124 12.60 -1.59 -12.09
CA ALA A 124 11.20 -1.19 -12.11
C ALA A 124 10.74 -0.69 -10.74
N LEU A 125 11.05 -1.41 -9.65
CA LEU A 125 10.69 -0.99 -8.30
C LEU A 125 11.35 0.34 -7.92
N ARG A 126 12.60 0.54 -8.33
CA ARG A 126 13.32 1.80 -8.13
C ARG A 126 12.68 2.97 -8.88
N ALA A 127 12.31 2.76 -10.16
CA ALA A 127 11.60 3.76 -10.96
C ALA A 127 10.20 4.06 -10.41
N GLU A 128 9.54 3.06 -9.85
CA GLU A 128 8.22 3.19 -9.24
C GLU A 128 8.26 4.04 -7.96
N ILE A 129 9.28 3.86 -7.11
CA ILE A 129 9.50 4.74 -5.94
C ILE A 129 9.74 6.18 -6.37
N ASP A 130 10.58 6.39 -7.39
CA ASP A 130 10.84 7.72 -7.93
C ASP A 130 9.58 8.41 -8.42
N HIS A 131 8.79 7.69 -9.23
CA HIS A 131 7.53 8.19 -9.77
C HIS A 131 6.52 8.54 -8.67
N GLU A 132 6.24 7.61 -7.76
CA GLU A 132 5.22 7.82 -6.73
C GLU A 132 5.65 8.89 -5.72
N THR A 133 6.92 8.94 -5.30
CA THR A 133 7.38 9.99 -4.37
C THR A 133 7.31 11.38 -5.00
N GLN A 134 7.64 11.52 -6.29
CA GLN A 134 7.51 12.79 -7.00
C GLN A 134 6.03 13.18 -7.18
N ALA A 135 5.19 12.24 -7.62
CA ALA A 135 3.78 12.49 -7.91
C ALA A 135 2.99 12.96 -6.67
N TRP A 136 3.37 12.53 -5.47
CA TRP A 136 2.74 12.98 -4.23
C TRP A 136 3.42 14.20 -3.59
N ALA A 137 4.72 14.40 -3.79
CA ALA A 137 5.41 15.55 -3.23
C ALA A 137 4.94 16.88 -3.82
N GLU A 138 4.61 16.91 -5.11
CA GLU A 138 4.16 18.14 -5.81
C GLU A 138 2.82 18.68 -5.27
N PRO A 139 1.71 17.90 -5.20
CA PRO A 139 0.46 18.36 -4.61
C PRO A 139 0.58 18.69 -3.11
N VAL A 140 1.41 17.97 -2.36
CA VAL A 140 1.66 18.28 -0.95
C VAL A 140 2.35 19.64 -0.82
N ALA A 141 3.37 19.91 -1.63
CA ALA A 141 4.06 21.20 -1.61
C ALA A 141 3.12 22.35 -2.00
N GLU A 142 2.28 22.14 -3.03
CA GLU A 142 1.27 23.10 -3.46
C GLU A 142 0.27 23.41 -2.33
N SER A 143 -0.26 22.38 -1.67
CA SER A 143 -1.20 22.54 -0.54
C SER A 143 -0.61 23.31 0.65
N LEU A 144 0.72 23.31 0.79
CA LEU A 144 1.46 24.01 1.84
C LEU A 144 1.99 25.38 1.39
N GLY A 145 1.81 25.76 0.12
CA GLY A 145 2.38 26.99 -0.44
C GLY A 145 3.91 27.01 -0.47
N ILE A 146 4.56 25.84 -0.54
CA ILE A 146 6.01 25.71 -0.63
C ILE A 146 6.43 25.80 -2.10
N ASP A 147 7.37 26.69 -2.42
CA ASP A 147 7.97 26.73 -3.76
C ASP A 147 8.68 25.40 -4.05
N TRP A 148 8.13 24.65 -5.01
CA TRP A 148 8.55 23.30 -5.34
C TRP A 148 9.18 23.25 -6.73
N PRO A 149 10.34 22.57 -6.89
CA PRO A 149 10.94 22.44 -8.21
C PRO A 149 9.98 21.76 -9.18
N THR A 150 9.88 22.32 -10.39
CA THR A 150 9.06 21.73 -11.45
C THR A 150 9.47 20.28 -11.73
N SER A 151 8.53 19.49 -12.24
CA SER A 151 8.79 18.12 -12.67
C SER A 151 10.00 18.00 -13.63
N ARG A 152 10.27 19.03 -14.46
CA ARG A 152 11.46 19.11 -15.32
C ARG A 152 12.75 19.29 -14.52
N GLN A 153 12.77 20.20 -13.53
CA GLN A 153 13.93 20.44 -12.67
C GLN A 153 14.27 19.20 -11.83
N LEU A 154 13.27 18.52 -11.27
CA LEU A 154 13.48 17.27 -10.53
C LEU A 154 14.09 16.18 -11.44
N ARG A 155 13.57 16.01 -12.66
CA ARG A 155 14.11 15.02 -13.61
C ARG A 155 15.58 15.25 -13.99
N ALA A 156 16.04 16.50 -13.98
CA ALA A 156 17.45 16.85 -14.20
C ALA A 156 18.35 16.47 -13.01
N MET A 157 17.80 16.27 -11.81
CA MET A 157 18.55 15.80 -10.65
C MET A 157 18.90 14.32 -10.78
N ARG A 158 19.98 13.91 -10.12
CA ARG A 158 20.28 12.49 -9.92
C ARG A 158 19.18 11.85 -9.06
N LEU A 159 18.87 10.60 -9.36
CA LEU A 159 17.79 9.83 -8.73
C LEU A 159 17.82 9.87 -7.19
N GLY A 160 18.98 9.57 -6.57
CA GLY A 160 19.12 9.55 -5.11
C GLY A 160 18.73 10.88 -4.45
N PRO A 161 19.39 12.01 -4.79
CA PRO A 161 19.02 13.34 -4.30
C PRO A 161 17.57 13.76 -4.61
N ARG A 162 17.02 13.36 -5.77
CA ARG A 162 15.62 13.62 -6.12
C ARG A 162 14.65 12.92 -5.16
N VAL A 163 14.78 11.61 -4.99
CA VAL A 163 13.92 10.82 -4.08
C VAL A 163 14.09 11.30 -2.65
N GLN A 164 15.33 11.54 -2.20
CA GLN A 164 15.62 12.10 -0.88
C GLN A 164 14.81 13.37 -0.60
N ARG A 165 14.82 14.33 -1.53
CA ARG A 165 14.10 15.60 -1.38
C ARG A 165 12.59 15.38 -1.28
N CYS A 166 12.02 14.52 -2.12
CA CYS A 166 10.59 14.19 -2.10
C CYS A 166 10.20 13.52 -0.77
N VAL A 167 10.96 12.51 -0.35
CA VAL A 167 10.76 11.79 0.92
C VAL A 167 10.87 12.71 2.13
N ASP A 168 11.85 13.63 2.16
CA ASP A 168 12.03 14.53 3.28
C ASP A 168 10.87 15.54 3.43
N LEU A 169 10.24 15.96 2.31
CA LEU A 169 9.00 16.73 2.35
C LEU A 169 7.85 15.87 2.89
N LEU A 170 7.59 14.73 2.24
CA LEU A 170 6.46 13.85 2.56
C LEU A 170 6.49 13.36 4.00
N THR A 171 7.66 12.98 4.52
CA THR A 171 7.83 12.51 5.90
C THR A 171 7.44 13.58 6.94
N LYS A 172 7.72 14.86 6.66
CA LYS A 172 7.38 15.96 7.57
C LYS A 172 5.90 16.36 7.49
N THR A 173 5.22 15.93 6.44
CA THR A 173 3.89 16.43 6.03
C THR A 173 2.90 15.29 5.78
N VAL A 174 3.13 14.11 6.39
CA VAL A 174 2.28 12.92 6.20
C VAL A 174 0.82 13.22 6.55
N ALA A 175 0.58 14.05 7.58
CA ALA A 175 -0.76 14.51 7.91
C ALA A 175 -1.42 15.24 6.74
N THR A 176 -0.70 16.18 6.11
CA THR A 176 -1.17 16.89 4.91
C THR A 176 -1.41 15.93 3.76
N LEU A 177 -0.47 15.01 3.50
CA LEU A 177 -0.60 13.97 2.47
C LEU A 177 -1.91 13.21 2.62
N VAL A 178 -2.22 12.66 3.80
CA VAL A 178 -3.46 11.87 4.01
C VAL A 178 -4.74 12.71 3.94
N THR A 179 -4.64 14.03 4.04
CA THR A 179 -5.78 14.94 3.87
C THR A 179 -5.98 15.43 2.44
N LEU A 180 -5.05 15.13 1.52
CA LEU A 180 -5.17 15.58 0.14
C LEU A 180 -6.43 15.03 -0.52
N PRO A 181 -7.17 15.88 -1.26
CA PRO A 181 -8.30 15.40 -2.06
C PRO A 181 -7.81 14.48 -3.17
N ALA A 182 -8.75 13.76 -3.79
CA ALA A 182 -8.47 12.92 -4.94
C ALA A 182 -7.71 13.68 -6.04
N GLN A 183 -6.60 13.12 -6.47
CA GLN A 183 -5.70 13.63 -7.50
C GLN A 183 -5.72 12.68 -8.70
N GLU A 184 -5.51 13.22 -9.90
CA GLU A 184 -5.29 12.42 -11.09
C GLU A 184 -3.82 12.02 -11.19
N HIS A 185 -3.54 10.72 -11.12
CA HIS A 185 -2.19 10.20 -11.23
C HIS A 185 -1.97 9.45 -12.53
N PRO A 186 -0.89 9.74 -13.27
CA PRO A 186 -0.44 8.82 -14.31
C PRO A 186 -0.04 7.50 -13.66
N ALA A 187 -0.73 6.41 -14.03
CA ALA A 187 -0.43 5.07 -13.56
C ALA A 187 0.11 4.22 -14.71
N TRP A 188 1.06 3.35 -14.36
CA TRP A 188 1.52 2.28 -15.24
C TRP A 188 0.62 1.07 -15.00
N THR A 189 0.00 0.54 -16.05
CA THR A 189 -0.67 -0.76 -15.96
C THR A 189 0.39 -1.87 -15.94
N LYS A 190 0.01 -3.05 -15.42
CA LYS A 190 0.90 -4.21 -15.32
C LYS A 190 1.45 -4.67 -16.67
N ASP A 191 0.73 -4.42 -17.76
CA ASP A 191 1.07 -4.90 -19.10
C ASP A 191 1.66 -3.81 -20.00
N GLY A 192 1.86 -2.59 -19.48
CA GLY A 192 2.21 -1.42 -20.30
C GLY A 192 1.11 -0.98 -21.27
N GLN A 193 -0.06 -1.64 -21.26
CA GLN A 193 -1.25 -1.32 -22.04
C GLN A 193 -2.04 -0.18 -21.38
N PRO A 194 -2.61 0.78 -22.10
CA PRO A 194 -3.36 1.86 -21.46
C PRO A 194 -4.58 1.31 -20.69
N ALA A 195 -4.93 1.89 -19.54
CA ALA A 195 -6.02 1.40 -18.68
C ALA A 195 -7.40 1.37 -19.34
N TRP A 196 -7.62 2.13 -20.42
CA TRP A 196 -8.87 2.04 -21.19
C TRP A 196 -8.96 0.73 -22.02
N ALA A 197 -7.85 0.02 -22.24
CA ALA A 197 -7.86 -1.28 -22.92
C ALA A 197 -8.46 -2.41 -22.06
N VAL A 198 -8.58 -2.19 -20.74
CA VAL A 198 -9.14 -3.19 -19.81
C VAL A 198 -10.63 -2.95 -19.54
N GLU A 199 -11.16 -1.74 -19.78
CA GLU A 199 -12.57 -1.42 -19.49
C GLU A 199 -13.52 -1.52 -20.70
N HIS A 200 -13.03 -1.86 -21.89
CA HIS A 200 -13.87 -2.18 -23.06
C HIS A 200 -13.93 -3.70 -23.31
N GLU A 201 -14.28 -4.47 -22.28
CA GLU A 201 -14.76 -5.85 -22.43
C GLU A 201 -16.28 -5.90 -22.73
N SER A 202 -16.82 -4.82 -23.30
CA SER A 202 -18.02 -4.88 -24.12
C SER A 202 -17.53 -5.10 -25.55
N ASP A 203 -17.62 -6.36 -26.02
CA ASP A 203 -17.38 -6.77 -27.40
C ASP A 203 -17.75 -5.63 -28.38
N PRO A 204 -16.78 -4.94 -29.01
CA PRO A 204 -17.11 -4.21 -30.21
C PRO A 204 -17.50 -5.29 -31.21
N GLY A 205 -18.81 -5.40 -31.48
CA GLY A 205 -19.35 -6.37 -32.45
C GLY A 205 -18.54 -6.36 -33.75
N PRO A 206 -18.58 -7.45 -34.53
CA PRO A 206 -17.63 -7.78 -35.62
C PRO A 206 -17.62 -6.82 -36.83
N GLY A 207 -17.37 -5.54 -36.61
CA GLY A 207 -17.38 -4.48 -37.63
C GLY A 207 -16.80 -3.12 -37.22
N ALA A 208 -16.25 -2.95 -36.02
CA ALA A 208 -15.78 -1.64 -35.53
C ALA A 208 -14.25 -1.41 -35.54
N TRP A 209 -13.47 -2.26 -36.22
CA TRP A 209 -12.06 -1.99 -36.51
C TRP A 209 -11.93 -1.37 -37.90
N GLN A 210 -12.49 -0.18 -38.10
CA GLN A 210 -12.01 0.66 -39.20
C GLN A 210 -10.63 1.18 -38.79
N ILE A 211 -9.63 0.41 -39.18
CA ILE A 211 -8.24 0.83 -39.27
C ILE A 211 -8.26 2.07 -40.16
N LEU A 212 -8.19 3.26 -39.56
CA LEU A 212 -7.74 4.43 -40.29
C LEU A 212 -6.29 4.14 -40.65
N GLU A 213 -6.07 3.71 -41.89
CA GLU A 213 -4.79 3.67 -42.57
C GLU A 213 -4.24 5.10 -42.60
N ARG A 214 -3.67 5.53 -41.47
CA ARG A 214 -2.80 6.69 -41.41
C ARG A 214 -1.39 6.14 -41.31
N ASP A 215 -0.66 6.25 -42.41
CA ASP A 215 0.79 6.04 -42.56
C ASP A 215 1.63 7.04 -41.75
N ASP A 216 1.08 7.60 -40.68
CA ASP A 216 1.84 8.32 -39.65
C ASP A 216 2.32 7.29 -38.64
N TRP A 217 3.50 6.76 -38.93
CA TRP A 217 4.40 6.06 -38.02
C TRP A 217 4.33 6.71 -36.62
N TRP A 218 3.50 6.12 -35.73
CA TRP A 218 2.99 6.78 -34.53
C TRP A 218 4.12 7.13 -33.55
N PRO A 219 4.16 8.34 -32.97
CA PRO A 219 5.06 8.63 -31.86
C PRO A 219 4.63 7.73 -30.71
N TYR A 220 5.51 6.82 -30.31
CA TYR A 220 5.41 5.99 -29.09
C TYR A 220 5.49 6.89 -27.85
N GLU A 221 4.52 7.77 -27.66
CA GLU A 221 4.24 8.32 -26.34
C GLU A 221 3.40 7.24 -25.63
N PRO A 222 3.95 6.54 -24.62
CA PRO A 222 3.16 5.59 -23.85
C PRO A 222 1.93 6.32 -23.30
N ILE A 223 0.74 5.92 -23.76
CA ILE A 223 -0.52 6.53 -23.37
C ILE A 223 -0.67 6.31 -21.87
N ARG A 224 -0.46 7.39 -21.10
CA ARG A 224 -0.54 7.37 -19.64
C ARG A 224 -2.01 7.26 -19.27
N ALA A 225 -2.38 6.14 -18.65
CA ALA A 225 -3.65 6.05 -17.96
C ALA A 225 -3.65 7.01 -16.77
N THR A 226 -4.69 7.83 -16.62
CA THR A 226 -4.94 8.57 -15.39
C THR A 226 -5.77 7.70 -14.46
N VAL A 227 -5.28 7.51 -13.24
CA VAL A 227 -6.01 6.86 -12.15
C VAL A 227 -6.24 7.90 -11.08
N VAL A 228 -7.48 8.04 -10.64
CA VAL A 228 -7.84 8.93 -9.55
C VAL A 228 -7.49 8.25 -8.22
N ARG A 229 -6.63 8.86 -7.42
CA ARG A 229 -6.22 8.38 -6.08
C ARG A 229 -6.24 9.54 -5.10
N ASP A 230 -6.68 9.30 -3.88
CA ASP A 230 -6.62 10.31 -2.82
C ASP A 230 -5.32 10.21 -2.00
N GLY A 231 -5.14 11.16 -1.08
CA GLY A 231 -3.98 11.21 -0.21
C GLY A 231 -3.75 9.96 0.65
N VAL A 232 -4.82 9.25 1.03
CA VAL A 232 -4.75 8.01 1.81
C VAL A 232 -4.22 6.88 0.93
N ASP A 233 -4.76 6.73 -0.29
CA ASP A 233 -4.26 5.78 -1.28
C ASP A 233 -2.78 6.02 -1.59
N GLY A 234 -2.38 7.30 -1.72
CA GLY A 234 -0.99 7.71 -1.93
C GLY A 234 -0.06 7.30 -0.80
N ALA A 235 -0.46 7.60 0.44
CA ALA A 235 0.30 7.25 1.64
C ALA A 235 0.45 5.73 1.80
N LEU A 236 -0.62 4.97 1.60
CA LEU A 236 -0.60 3.51 1.60
C LEU A 236 0.27 2.95 0.48
N ARG A 237 0.22 3.53 -0.73
CA ARG A 237 1.08 3.11 -1.85
C ARG A 237 2.56 3.28 -1.53
N LEU A 238 2.96 4.39 -0.94
CA LEU A 238 4.35 4.63 -0.56
C LEU A 238 4.83 3.63 0.51
N SER A 239 4.00 3.33 1.51
CA SER A 239 4.29 2.26 2.50
C SER A 239 4.40 0.88 1.84
N GLN A 240 3.50 0.53 0.92
CA GLN A 240 3.59 -0.72 0.16
C GLN A 240 4.88 -0.84 -0.64
N LEU A 241 5.37 0.26 -1.23
CA LEU A 241 6.63 0.26 -1.98
C LEU A 241 7.82 -0.08 -1.07
N HIS A 242 7.87 0.51 0.13
CA HIS A 242 8.88 0.18 1.14
C HIS A 242 8.85 -1.32 1.47
N HIS A 243 7.68 -1.88 1.76
CA HIS A 243 7.54 -3.30 2.06
C HIS A 243 7.92 -4.20 0.88
N ARG A 244 7.57 -3.82 -0.36
CA ARG A 244 8.01 -4.54 -1.56
C ARG A 244 9.52 -4.56 -1.71
N VAL A 245 10.21 -3.46 -1.38
CA VAL A 245 11.68 -3.44 -1.37
C VAL A 245 12.22 -4.43 -0.35
N TYR A 246 11.69 -4.41 0.87
CA TYR A 246 12.10 -5.36 1.92
C TYR A 246 11.91 -6.82 1.50
N GLN A 247 10.78 -7.13 0.86
CA GLN A 247 10.51 -8.48 0.33
C GLN A 247 11.52 -8.87 -0.75
N ARG A 248 11.77 -7.98 -1.71
CA ARG A 248 12.69 -8.25 -2.83
C ARG A 248 14.14 -8.36 -2.41
N LEU A 249 14.53 -7.67 -1.34
CA LEU A 249 15.86 -7.76 -0.76
C LEU A 249 16.04 -8.95 0.17
N GLY A 250 14.99 -9.76 0.38
CA GLY A 250 15.01 -10.90 1.31
C GLY A 250 15.13 -10.45 2.78
N ARG A 251 14.77 -9.20 3.08
CA ARG A 251 14.79 -8.64 4.44
C ARG A 251 13.52 -8.96 5.22
N THR A 252 12.44 -9.30 4.53
CA THR A 252 11.29 -9.89 5.21
C THR A 252 11.68 -11.26 5.72
N ARG A 253 11.99 -11.33 7.01
CA ARG A 253 11.84 -12.59 7.73
C ARG A 253 10.35 -12.92 7.69
N LEU A 254 10.02 -14.13 7.26
CA LEU A 254 8.66 -14.61 7.44
C LEU A 254 8.40 -14.60 8.95
N VAL A 255 7.37 -13.89 9.40
CA VAL A 255 7.03 -13.80 10.83
C VAL A 255 5.69 -14.50 11.04
N HIS A 256 5.70 -15.57 11.83
CA HIS A 256 4.50 -16.30 12.22
C HIS A 256 3.84 -15.59 13.41
N ARG A 257 2.67 -14.99 13.19
CA ARG A 257 1.89 -14.37 14.27
C ARG A 257 1.06 -15.44 14.98
N LEU A 258 1.23 -15.56 16.29
CA LEU A 258 0.53 -16.57 17.08
C LEU A 258 -0.80 -16.00 17.61
N PRO A 259 -1.89 -16.81 17.61
CA PRO A 259 -3.22 -16.34 18.03
C PRO A 259 -3.34 -16.16 19.56
N ALA A 260 -2.40 -16.72 20.33
CA ALA A 260 -2.33 -16.60 21.77
C ALA A 260 -2.04 -15.16 22.23
N ARG A 261 -2.64 -14.76 23.36
CA ARG A 261 -2.36 -13.47 24.02
C ARG A 261 -1.04 -13.57 24.78
N CYS A 262 -0.20 -12.56 24.69
CA CYS A 262 1.03 -12.45 25.47
C CYS A 262 0.74 -12.53 26.98
N PRO A 263 1.50 -13.34 27.77
CA PRO A 263 1.21 -13.54 29.19
C PRO A 263 1.52 -12.29 30.04
N TRP A 264 2.34 -11.38 29.53
CA TRP A 264 2.76 -10.18 30.27
C TRP A 264 1.90 -8.95 29.98
N CYS A 265 1.53 -8.70 28.72
CA CYS A 265 0.73 -7.53 28.35
C CYS A 265 -0.70 -7.84 27.92
N TRP A 266 -1.07 -9.13 27.86
CA TRP A 266 -2.38 -9.62 27.43
C TRP A 266 -2.79 -9.22 26.00
N GLN A 267 -1.87 -8.70 25.20
CA GLN A 267 -2.08 -8.36 23.78
C GLN A 267 -1.77 -9.56 22.88
N ARG A 268 -2.49 -9.70 21.76
CA ARG A 268 -2.21 -10.71 20.72
C ARG A 268 -1.09 -10.25 19.78
N THR A 269 0.09 -10.03 20.35
CA THR A 269 1.28 -9.51 19.65
C THR A 269 2.44 -10.51 19.73
N LEU A 270 2.14 -11.78 19.95
CA LEU A 270 3.15 -12.83 19.95
C LEU A 270 3.50 -13.20 18.53
N VAL A 271 4.80 -13.20 18.26
CA VAL A 271 5.35 -13.47 16.94
C VAL A 271 6.54 -14.39 17.04
N ARG A 272 6.77 -15.13 15.96
CA ARG A 272 7.92 -16.01 15.79
C ARG A 272 8.53 -15.78 14.42
N ASP A 273 9.77 -15.29 14.38
CA ASP A 273 10.56 -15.26 13.16
C ASP A 273 10.69 -16.69 12.60
N ASN A 274 10.58 -16.84 11.28
CA ASN A 274 10.69 -18.13 10.63
C ASN A 274 12.09 -18.72 10.83
N GLY A 275 12.13 -19.94 11.35
CA GLY A 275 13.38 -20.60 11.76
C GLY A 275 13.92 -20.16 13.12
N ALA A 276 13.35 -19.13 13.77
CA ALA A 276 13.72 -18.81 15.15
C ALA A 276 13.20 -19.88 16.11
N ALA A 277 14.02 -20.19 17.12
CA ALA A 277 13.67 -21.12 18.18
C ALA A 277 12.69 -20.51 19.19
N HIS A 278 12.63 -19.18 19.29
CA HIS A 278 11.90 -18.45 20.32
C HIS A 278 10.75 -17.61 19.77
N VAL A 279 9.74 -17.40 20.61
CA VAL A 279 8.61 -16.50 20.36
C VAL A 279 8.87 -15.20 21.12
N HIS A 280 8.54 -14.04 20.57
CA HIS A 280 8.67 -12.78 21.28
C HIS A 280 7.41 -11.93 21.14
N CYS A 281 7.27 -10.94 22.02
CA CYS A 281 6.14 -10.03 22.03
C CYS A 281 6.51 -8.69 21.37
N GLU A 282 5.89 -8.35 20.23
CA GLU A 282 6.10 -7.08 19.52
C GLU A 282 5.49 -5.86 20.23
N SER A 283 4.66 -6.06 21.27
CA SER A 283 4.05 -4.94 21.98
C SER A 283 5.11 -4.05 22.63
N THR A 284 4.96 -2.73 22.47
CA THR A 284 5.79 -1.72 23.15
C THR A 284 5.79 -1.86 24.66
N ARG A 285 4.72 -2.40 25.26
CA ARG A 285 4.63 -2.70 26.69
C ARG A 285 5.60 -3.80 27.14
N CYS A 286 5.86 -4.78 26.27
CA CYS A 286 6.77 -5.89 26.55
C CYS A 286 8.20 -5.65 26.08
N ARG A 287 8.46 -4.59 25.30
CA ARG A 287 9.79 -4.24 24.77
C ARG A 287 10.50 -5.42 24.09
N GLY A 288 9.78 -6.22 23.30
CA GLY A 288 10.38 -7.37 22.62
C GLY A 288 10.68 -8.57 23.53
N ARG A 289 10.07 -8.67 24.71
CA ARG A 289 10.30 -9.79 25.64
C ARG A 289 10.07 -11.12 24.95
N THR A 290 11.05 -12.00 25.08
CA THR A 290 11.06 -13.35 24.54
C THR A 290 10.39 -14.34 25.50
N ILE A 291 9.54 -15.21 24.95
CA ILE A 291 9.05 -16.44 25.59
C ILE A 291 10.14 -17.49 25.39
N ASP A 292 10.81 -17.82 26.49
CA ASP A 292 11.79 -18.91 26.54
C ASP A 292 11.09 -20.29 26.64
N GLU A 293 11.87 -21.36 26.45
CA GLU A 293 11.38 -22.74 26.41
C GLU A 293 10.58 -23.14 27.67
N ARG A 294 10.89 -22.59 28.85
CA ARG A 294 10.19 -22.94 30.10
C ARG A 294 8.74 -22.47 30.13
N HIS A 295 8.35 -21.60 29.21
CA HIS A 295 6.99 -21.10 29.06
C HIS A 295 6.24 -21.75 27.88
N TYR A 296 6.81 -22.75 27.21
CA TYR A 296 6.21 -23.33 26.00
C TYR A 296 4.95 -24.13 26.29
N ASP A 297 4.90 -24.84 27.42
CA ASP A 297 3.70 -25.56 27.84
C ASP A 297 2.51 -24.61 27.95
N TRP A 298 2.70 -23.45 28.59
CA TRP A 298 1.67 -22.42 28.67
C TRP A 298 1.26 -21.91 27.28
N LEU A 299 2.23 -21.62 26.40
CA LEU A 299 1.95 -21.10 25.06
C LEU A 299 1.16 -22.09 24.20
N VAL A 300 1.51 -23.38 24.26
CA VAL A 300 0.81 -24.46 23.55
C VAL A 300 -0.62 -24.57 24.06
N GLN A 301 -0.82 -24.63 25.39
CA GLN A 301 -2.16 -24.69 25.97
C GLN A 301 -3.01 -23.46 25.63
N ALA A 302 -2.42 -22.26 25.67
CA ALA A 302 -3.09 -21.02 25.30
C ALA A 302 -3.50 -20.99 23.82
N THR A 303 -2.67 -21.55 22.93
CA THR A 303 -2.95 -21.63 21.48
C THR A 303 -4.06 -22.64 21.20
N LEU A 304 -3.95 -23.85 21.77
CA LEU A 304 -4.97 -24.90 21.65
C LEU A 304 -6.33 -24.43 22.16
N ALA A 305 -6.37 -23.69 23.27
CA ALA A 305 -7.61 -23.14 23.80
C ALA A 305 -8.29 -22.16 22.83
N VAL A 306 -7.51 -21.36 22.09
CA VAL A 306 -8.04 -20.44 21.07
C VAL A 306 -8.56 -21.20 19.86
N GLU A 307 -7.84 -22.22 19.39
CA GLU A 307 -8.27 -23.06 18.27
C GLU A 307 -9.53 -23.87 18.60
N GLN A 308 -9.60 -24.48 19.79
CA GLN A 308 -10.78 -25.19 20.26
C GLN A 308 -11.99 -24.27 20.39
N ALA A 309 -11.81 -23.04 20.89
CA ALA A 309 -12.88 -22.05 20.93
C ALA A 309 -13.37 -21.66 19.53
N ALA A 310 -12.45 -21.50 18.57
CA ALA A 310 -12.81 -21.25 17.18
C ALA A 310 -13.54 -22.44 16.54
N ALA A 311 -13.11 -23.68 16.82
CA ALA A 311 -13.72 -24.90 16.30
C ALA A 311 -15.14 -25.13 16.86
N ARG A 312 -15.34 -24.97 18.19
CA ARG A 312 -16.67 -25.07 18.82
C ARG A 312 -17.66 -24.08 18.21
N LYS A 313 -17.16 -22.90 17.88
CA LYS A 313 -17.93 -21.82 17.29
C LYS A 313 -18.28 -22.05 15.82
N ALA A 314 -17.37 -22.63 15.04
CA ALA A 314 -17.65 -23.01 13.65
C ALA A 314 -18.69 -24.15 13.54
N ALA A 315 -18.89 -24.91 14.63
CA ALA A 315 -19.86 -26.00 14.70
C ALA A 315 -21.26 -25.57 15.20
N ALA A 316 -21.40 -24.34 15.72
CA ALA A 316 -22.66 -23.77 16.21
C ALA A 316 -23.33 -22.95 15.12
#